data_AF-A0A914I2D8-F1
#
_entry.id   AF-A0A914I2D8-F1
#
_cell.length_a   1.000
_cell.length_b   1.000
_cell.length_c   1.000
_cell.angle_alpha   90.00
_cell.angle_beta   90.00
_cell.angle_gamma   90.00
#
_symmetry.space_group_name_H-M   'P 1'
#
loop_
_entity.id
_entity.type
_entity.pdbx_description
1 polymer ?
#
loop_
_entity_poly.entity_id
_entity_poly.type
_entity_poly.pdbx_seq_one_letter_code
_entity_poly.pdbx_strand_id
1 'polypeptide(L)'
;MMTTYGNDLSFVAISWTATGAFALLANRRVWFRRHRLPRALLAFVVACALCAFAVATRTAPWRIPALLWRRVFDGTYVRLCLLLFWLLCSCASLLFIVLVRHRLSVHHQQRHSSVARVGTGHRKFFHLTASLVTVSGLLHDPPFLAFCVHFVLQIFIIVEVLRSQRVQPFCWLDDCLLMFIDGQDSPELIMTPILLLVGLNLPILFDLRLLMAQNAAVCWTLRQWHFAGVISVGVGDSAAALIGSKFGRIRWPSLFDIADDGTALQQQPLLIDAAAEGVTANGQPHGSQQHRRAAKNAKTVEGSMAMFITQIVVAEGLLLFNSTGFSTRPWLNDGVCCSVSSAVPLVAAAFIATLVEAQLPRFDNVLVPLCSMLTFWLLEWLI
;
A
#
# COMPACT_ATOMS: atom_id res chain seq x y z
N MET A 1 13.65 35.63 5.21
CA MET A 1 13.26 34.33 5.79
C MET A 1 12.73 33.47 4.64
N MET A 2 13.59 32.72 3.93
CA MET A 2 13.15 31.83 2.85
C MET A 2 12.42 30.65 3.50
N THR A 3 11.13 30.52 3.21
CA THR A 3 10.25 29.51 3.80
C THR A 3 10.73 28.10 3.43
N THR A 4 10.74 27.21 4.42
CA THR A 4 11.30 25.85 4.46
C THR A 4 10.69 24.86 3.44
N TYR A 5 9.74 25.30 2.62
CA TYR A 5 8.84 24.46 1.82
C TYR A 5 9.05 24.61 0.30
N GLY A 6 10.00 25.45 -0.13
CA GLY A 6 10.27 25.85 -1.53
C GLY A 6 10.45 24.75 -2.58
N ASN A 7 10.93 23.57 -2.17
CA ASN A 7 11.69 22.69 -3.06
C ASN A 7 11.24 21.21 -3.04
N ASP A 8 10.16 20.88 -2.34
CA ASP A 8 9.76 19.48 -2.12
C ASP A 8 9.32 18.80 -3.42
N LEU A 9 8.54 19.47 -4.27
CA LEU A 9 8.16 18.92 -5.58
C LEU A 9 9.39 18.61 -6.45
N SER A 10 10.38 19.52 -6.46
CA SER A 10 11.62 19.30 -7.21
C SER A 10 12.42 18.12 -6.63
N PHE A 11 12.50 18.02 -5.30
CA PHE A 11 13.14 16.90 -4.63
C PHE A 11 12.47 15.57 -4.99
N VAL A 12 11.13 15.51 -4.86
CA VAL A 12 10.33 14.31 -5.13
C VAL A 12 10.46 13.91 -6.60
N ALA A 13 10.35 14.85 -7.54
CA ALA A 13 10.48 14.56 -8.97
C ALA A 13 11.87 14.01 -9.35
N ILE A 14 12.94 14.65 -8.86
CA ILE A 14 14.32 14.23 -9.12
C ILE A 14 14.60 12.86 -8.50
N SER A 15 14.17 12.66 -7.25
CA SER A 15 14.38 11.38 -6.53
C SER A 15 13.58 10.23 -7.13
N TRP A 16 12.37 10.45 -7.64
CA TRP A 16 11.62 9.44 -8.39
C TRP A 16 12.29 9.07 -9.72
N THR A 17 12.76 10.08 -10.46
CA THR A 17 13.47 9.86 -11.72
C THR A 17 14.73 9.02 -11.48
N ALA A 18 15.49 9.34 -10.43
CA ALA A 18 16.66 8.59 -10.00
C ALA A 18 16.31 7.15 -9.58
N THR A 19 15.30 6.98 -8.72
CA THR A 19 14.86 5.66 -8.24
C THR A 19 14.38 4.77 -9.40
N GLY A 20 13.60 5.32 -10.32
CA GLY A 20 13.13 4.62 -11.52
C GLY A 20 14.28 4.21 -12.44
N ALA A 21 15.23 5.12 -12.71
CA ALA A 21 16.42 4.81 -13.49
C ALA A 21 17.25 3.70 -12.83
N PHE A 22 17.45 3.75 -11.51
CA PHE A 22 18.13 2.71 -10.75
C PHE A 22 17.40 1.36 -10.87
N ALA A 23 16.09 1.33 -10.61
CA ALA A 23 15.30 0.09 -10.66
C ALA A 23 15.33 -0.55 -12.06
N LEU A 24 15.18 0.24 -13.12
CA LEU A 24 15.22 -0.26 -14.50
C LEU A 24 16.61 -0.80 -14.90
N LEU A 25 17.68 -0.08 -14.53
CA LEU A 25 19.04 -0.46 -14.89
C LEU A 25 19.54 -1.64 -14.07
N ALA A 26 19.24 -1.68 -12.77
CA ALA A 26 19.66 -2.74 -11.86
C ALA A 26 18.90 -4.06 -12.08
N ASN A 27 17.67 -4.02 -12.62
CA ASN A 27 16.86 -5.22 -12.87
C ASN A 27 17.28 -6.03 -14.11
N ARG A 28 18.39 -5.68 -14.79
CA ARG A 28 18.89 -6.51 -15.90
C ARG A 28 19.54 -7.78 -15.34
N ARG A 29 19.04 -8.97 -15.71
CA ARG A 29 19.54 -10.29 -15.23
C ARG A 29 21.05 -10.52 -15.35
N VAL A 30 21.76 -9.70 -16.12
CA VAL A 30 23.21 -9.68 -16.30
C VAL A 30 23.97 -9.40 -14.98
N TRP A 31 23.37 -8.73 -13.99
CA TRP A 31 24.07 -8.30 -12.78
C TRP A 31 24.23 -9.38 -11.68
N PHE A 32 23.57 -10.54 -11.83
CA PHE A 32 23.60 -11.64 -10.85
C PHE A 32 25.00 -12.14 -10.48
N ARG A 33 26.02 -11.89 -11.33
CA ARG A 33 27.40 -12.35 -11.08
C ARG A 33 28.31 -11.32 -10.38
N ARG A 34 27.86 -10.08 -10.14
CA ARG A 34 28.75 -9.02 -9.60
C ARG A 34 28.02 -8.11 -8.59
N HIS A 35 28.04 -8.49 -7.32
CA HIS A 35 27.44 -7.73 -6.20
C HIS A 35 27.90 -6.26 -6.08
N ARG A 36 29.06 -5.89 -6.64
CA ARG A 36 29.60 -4.52 -6.58
C ARG A 36 28.87 -3.56 -7.53
N LEU A 37 28.29 -4.05 -8.62
CA LEU A 37 27.77 -3.20 -9.68
C LEU A 37 26.45 -2.50 -9.32
N PRO A 38 25.43 -3.18 -8.73
CA PRO A 38 24.23 -2.49 -8.27
C PRO A 38 24.51 -1.40 -7.23
N ARG A 39 25.51 -1.63 -6.35
CA ARG A 39 25.93 -0.62 -5.36
C ARG A 39 26.59 0.59 -6.01
N ALA A 40 27.49 0.37 -6.97
CA ALA A 40 28.13 1.46 -7.71
C ALA A 40 27.11 2.27 -8.52
N LEU A 41 26.16 1.58 -9.17
CA LEU A 41 25.06 2.20 -9.89
C LEU A 41 24.18 3.04 -8.96
N LEU A 42 23.79 2.51 -7.80
CA LEU A 42 23.01 3.26 -6.81
C LEU A 42 23.75 4.52 -6.36
N ALA A 43 25.04 4.39 -6.01
CA ALA A 43 25.86 5.52 -5.60
C ALA A 43 25.97 6.60 -6.69
N PHE A 44 26.16 6.17 -7.95
CA PHE A 44 26.19 7.08 -9.10
C PHE A 44 24.87 7.81 -9.29
N VAL A 45 23.75 7.09 -9.29
CA VAL A 45 22.42 7.66 -9.46
C VAL A 45 22.07 8.64 -8.33
N VAL A 46 22.41 8.31 -7.08
CA VAL A 46 22.23 9.20 -5.93
C VAL A 46 23.10 10.46 -6.06
N ALA A 47 24.36 10.32 -6.46
CA ALA A 47 25.24 11.48 -6.68
C ALA A 47 24.69 12.41 -7.77
N CYS A 48 24.24 11.85 -8.90
CA CYS A 48 23.58 12.61 -9.97
C CYS A 48 22.31 13.31 -9.48
N ALA A 49 21.48 12.63 -8.69
CA ALA A 49 20.27 13.21 -8.11
C ALA A 49 20.58 14.38 -7.17
N LEU A 50 21.61 14.26 -6.32
CA LEU A 50 22.06 15.33 -5.43
C LEU A 50 22.59 16.54 -6.22
N CYS A 51 23.36 16.31 -7.28
CA CYS A 51 23.82 17.37 -8.18
C CYS A 51 22.65 18.06 -8.90
N ALA A 52 21.69 17.29 -9.44
CA ALA A 52 20.50 17.84 -10.08
C ALA A 52 19.65 18.66 -9.09
N PHE A 53 19.50 18.19 -7.85
CA PHE A 53 18.77 18.91 -6.81
C PHE A 53 19.51 20.19 -6.36
N ALA A 54 20.84 20.16 -6.26
CA ALA A 54 21.66 21.35 -6.00
C ALA A 54 21.41 22.43 -7.06
N VAL A 55 21.42 22.04 -8.34
CA VAL A 55 21.16 22.94 -9.48
C VAL A 55 19.71 23.46 -9.44
N ALA A 56 18.73 22.58 -9.25
CA ALA A 56 17.31 22.95 -9.22
C ALA A 56 16.99 23.96 -8.10
N THR A 57 17.62 23.79 -6.94
CA THR A 57 17.41 24.66 -5.78
C THR A 57 18.35 25.88 -5.75
N ARG A 58 19.27 25.99 -6.72
CA ARG A 58 20.35 26.99 -6.74
C ARG A 58 21.14 27.01 -5.42
N THR A 59 21.33 25.84 -4.81
CA THR A 59 22.08 25.69 -3.56
C THR A 59 23.32 24.85 -3.75
N ALA A 60 24.35 25.11 -2.94
CA ALA A 60 25.57 24.31 -2.98
C ALA A 60 25.30 22.88 -2.44
N PRO A 61 25.90 21.82 -3.02
CA PRO A 61 25.64 20.44 -2.62
C PRO A 61 25.83 20.15 -1.13
N TRP A 62 26.83 20.75 -0.50
CA TRP A 62 27.10 20.59 0.94
C TRP A 62 26.05 21.25 1.85
N ARG A 63 25.17 22.10 1.32
CA ARG A 63 24.03 22.67 2.06
C ARG A 63 22.79 21.78 2.00
N ILE A 64 22.72 20.81 1.09
CA ILE A 64 21.57 19.90 0.97
C ILE A 64 21.26 19.17 2.29
N PRO A 65 22.25 18.60 3.03
CA PRO A 65 21.96 17.97 4.32
C PRO A 65 21.29 18.93 5.31
N ALA A 66 21.71 20.19 5.36
CA ALA A 66 21.11 21.20 6.23
C ALA A 66 19.68 21.59 5.78
N LEU A 67 19.39 21.60 4.47
CA LEU A 67 18.05 21.81 3.95
C LEU A 67 17.11 20.67 4.33
N LEU A 68 17.54 19.42 4.13
CA LEU A 68 16.76 18.23 4.51
C LEU A 68 16.57 18.16 6.03
N TRP A 69 17.59 18.51 6.81
CA TRP A 69 17.48 18.59 8.26
C TRP A 69 16.40 19.58 8.71
N ARG A 70 16.39 20.79 8.15
CA ARG A 70 15.37 21.81 8.45
C ARG A 70 13.98 21.40 7.97
N ARG A 71 13.87 20.53 6.96
CA ARG A 71 12.59 19.97 6.53
C ARG A 71 12.02 19.00 7.56
N VAL A 72 12.86 18.18 8.18
CA VAL A 72 12.44 17.25 9.23
C VAL A 72 12.21 17.98 10.56
N PHE A 73 13.14 18.86 10.93
CA PHE A 73 13.10 19.62 12.18
C PHE A 73 12.92 21.10 11.88
N ASP A 74 11.65 21.51 11.78
CA ASP A 74 11.27 22.90 11.54
C ASP A 74 11.24 23.78 12.80
N GLY A 75 11.67 23.22 13.93
CA GLY A 75 11.64 23.88 15.24
C GLY A 75 10.34 23.68 16.01
N THR A 76 9.34 23.00 15.44
CA THR A 76 8.10 22.65 16.14
C THR A 76 8.19 21.30 16.83
N TYR A 77 7.42 21.12 17.92
CA TYR A 77 7.30 19.83 18.60
C TYR A 77 6.40 18.84 17.84
N VAL A 78 5.55 19.31 16.91
CA VAL A 78 4.57 18.46 16.19
C VAL A 78 5.29 17.37 15.40
N ARG A 79 6.27 17.74 14.57
CA ARG A 79 7.05 16.75 13.80
C ARG A 79 7.83 15.81 14.68
N LEU A 80 8.38 16.30 15.80
CA LEU A 80 9.08 15.45 16.75
C LEU A 80 8.15 14.40 17.37
N CYS A 81 6.97 14.82 17.83
CA CYS A 81 5.94 13.91 18.37
C CYS A 81 5.48 12.89 17.34
N LEU A 82 5.25 13.32 16.09
CA LEU A 82 4.92 12.41 14.97
C LEU A 82 6.03 11.39 14.73
N LEU A 83 7.29 11.83 14.64
CA LEU A 83 8.43 10.93 14.42
C LEU A 83 8.61 9.94 15.58
N LEU A 84 8.42 10.38 16.83
CA LEU A 84 8.44 9.48 17.99
C LEU A 84 7.31 8.45 17.92
N PHE A 85 6.09 8.87 17.59
CA PHE A 85 4.96 7.96 17.42
C PHE A 85 5.17 6.97 16.28
N TRP A 86 5.66 7.42 15.12
CA TRP A 86 5.98 6.57 13.98
C TRP A 86 7.13 5.61 14.26
N LEU A 87 8.11 6.04 15.06
CA LEU A 87 9.18 5.18 15.56
C LEU A 87 8.63 4.09 16.47
N LEU A 88 7.69 4.42 17.37
CA LEU A 88 7.02 3.43 18.21
C LEU A 88 6.24 2.40 17.38
N CYS A 89 5.48 2.84 16.37
CA CYS A 89 4.80 1.95 15.43
C CYS A 89 5.80 1.02 14.71
N SER A 90 6.93 1.57 14.23
CA SER A 90 7.97 0.80 13.56
C SER A 90 8.64 -0.21 14.49
N CYS A 91 8.94 0.18 15.73
CA CYS A 91 9.48 -0.71 16.77
C CYS A 91 8.49 -1.84 17.11
N ALA A 92 7.19 -1.53 17.20
CA ALA A 92 6.16 -2.53 17.41
C ALA A 92 6.08 -3.53 16.25
N SER A 93 6.18 -3.07 15.00
CA SER A 93 6.27 -3.95 13.81
C SER A 93 7.51 -4.84 13.82
N LEU A 94 8.68 -4.31 14.18
CA LEU A 94 9.92 -5.10 14.28
C LEU A 94 9.84 -6.13 15.41
N LEU A 95 9.35 -5.73 16.58
CA LEU A 95 9.13 -6.64 17.70
C LEU A 95 8.15 -7.75 17.32
N PHE A 96 7.05 -7.40 16.64
CA PHE A 96 6.09 -8.38 16.14
C PHE A 96 6.73 -9.39 15.19
N ILE A 97 7.57 -8.95 14.23
CA ILE A 97 8.32 -9.83 13.34
C ILE A 97 9.21 -10.81 14.14
N VAL A 98 9.95 -10.30 15.12
CA VAL A 98 10.83 -11.12 15.97
C VAL A 98 10.01 -12.15 16.78
N LEU A 99 8.91 -11.72 17.38
CA LEU A 99 8.04 -12.60 18.17
C LEU A 99 7.41 -13.70 17.30
N VAL A 100 6.88 -13.34 16.14
CA VAL A 100 6.28 -14.30 15.20
C VAL A 100 7.33 -15.28 14.68
N ARG A 101 8.51 -14.80 14.30
CA ARG A 101 9.64 -15.64 13.87
C ARG A 101 10.01 -16.64 14.96
N HIS A 102 10.17 -16.17 16.20
CA HIS A 102 10.52 -17.01 17.33
C HIS A 102 9.45 -18.10 17.57
N ARG A 103 8.17 -17.73 17.59
CA ARG A 103 7.05 -18.67 17.76
C ARG A 103 7.01 -19.72 16.64
N LEU A 104 7.19 -19.30 15.39
CA LEU A 104 7.21 -20.22 14.25
C LEU A 104 8.43 -21.14 14.27
N SER A 105 9.61 -20.65 14.65
CA SER A 105 10.83 -21.46 14.78
C SER A 105 10.66 -22.58 15.80
N VAL A 106 10.08 -22.27 16.96
CA VAL A 106 9.79 -23.26 18.01
C VAL A 106 8.80 -24.31 17.54
N HIS A 107 7.71 -23.91 16.87
CA HIS A 107 6.72 -24.86 16.35
C HIS A 107 7.24 -25.71 15.20
N HIS A 108 8.07 -25.14 14.31
CA HIS A 108 8.64 -25.85 13.18
C HIS A 108 9.57 -26.97 13.62
N GLN A 109 10.38 -26.73 14.66
CA GLN A 109 11.26 -27.75 15.26
C GLN A 109 10.49 -28.95 15.80
N GLN A 110 9.22 -28.79 16.18
CA GLN A 110 8.37 -29.88 16.65
C GLN A 110 7.63 -30.64 15.54
N ARG A 111 7.53 -30.11 14.31
CA ARG A 111 6.60 -30.61 13.29
C ARG A 111 7.20 -31.10 11.97
N HIS A 112 8.52 -31.07 11.76
CA HIS A 112 9.20 -31.56 10.53
C HIS A 112 8.44 -31.23 9.22
N SER A 113 7.84 -30.03 9.14
CA SER A 113 6.97 -29.61 8.03
C SER A 113 7.70 -28.59 7.15
N SER A 114 7.33 -28.47 5.87
CA SER A 114 7.86 -27.43 4.97
C SER A 114 7.55 -26.00 5.45
N VAL A 115 8.46 -25.06 5.15
CA VAL A 115 8.43 -23.58 5.32
C VAL A 115 7.19 -23.04 6.05
N ALA A 116 7.38 -22.62 7.31
CA ALA A 116 6.32 -21.99 8.11
C ALA A 116 5.87 -20.65 7.51
N ARG A 117 4.59 -20.56 7.13
CA ARG A 117 3.96 -19.33 6.63
C ARG A 117 3.08 -18.71 7.70
N VAL A 118 3.08 -17.38 7.80
CA VAL A 118 2.20 -16.67 8.71
C VAL A 118 0.75 -16.62 8.21
N GLY A 119 -0.21 -16.68 9.14
CA GLY A 119 -1.63 -16.53 8.81
C GLY A 119 -2.00 -15.08 8.46
N THR A 120 -3.12 -14.91 7.75
CA THR A 120 -3.63 -13.60 7.27
C THR A 120 -3.78 -12.56 8.37
N GLY A 121 -4.18 -12.96 9.58
CA GLY A 121 -4.29 -12.04 10.72
C GLY A 121 -2.96 -11.36 11.10
N HIS A 122 -1.82 -12.03 10.90
CA HIS A 122 -0.52 -11.43 11.18
C HIS A 122 -0.20 -10.28 10.22
N ARG A 123 -0.64 -10.39 8.96
CA ARG A 123 -0.44 -9.33 7.96
C ARG A 123 -1.24 -8.07 8.29
N LYS A 124 -2.40 -8.23 8.95
CA LYS A 124 -3.26 -7.10 9.35
C LYS A 124 -2.66 -6.27 10.49
N PHE A 125 -1.69 -6.80 11.24
CA PHE A 125 -0.91 -5.98 12.19
C PHE A 125 -0.17 -4.84 11.48
N PHE A 126 0.43 -5.10 10.32
CA PHE A 126 1.12 -4.06 9.54
C PHE A 126 0.14 -3.04 8.94
N HIS A 127 -1.06 -3.49 8.56
CA HIS A 127 -2.11 -2.59 8.06
C HIS A 127 -2.54 -1.61 9.14
N LEU A 128 -2.69 -2.08 10.38
CA LEU A 128 -2.98 -1.25 11.55
C LEU A 128 -1.85 -0.24 11.82
N THR A 129 -0.61 -0.69 11.97
CA THR A 129 0.51 0.22 12.31
C THR A 129 0.77 1.26 11.22
N ALA A 130 0.67 0.87 9.94
CA ALA A 130 0.84 1.81 8.83
C ALA A 130 -0.35 2.78 8.73
N SER A 131 -1.58 2.32 9.01
CA SER A 131 -2.76 3.18 9.09
C SER A 131 -2.62 4.23 10.19
N LEU A 132 -2.10 3.87 11.37
CA LEU A 132 -1.83 4.83 12.45
C LEU A 132 -0.83 5.91 12.04
N VAL A 133 0.23 5.54 11.31
CA VAL A 133 1.20 6.49 10.75
C VAL A 133 0.52 7.45 9.76
N THR A 134 -0.26 6.92 8.81
CA THR A 134 -0.97 7.73 7.81
C THR A 134 -2.01 8.66 8.45
N VAL A 135 -2.85 8.15 9.38
CA VAL A 135 -3.86 8.97 10.06
C VAL A 135 -3.21 10.09 10.87
N SER A 136 -2.22 9.78 11.70
CA SER A 136 -1.52 10.80 12.49
C SER A 136 -0.85 11.86 11.62
N GLY A 137 -0.23 11.46 10.50
CA GLY A 137 0.35 12.40 9.54
C GLY A 137 -0.68 13.27 8.84
N LEU A 138 -1.81 12.70 8.38
CA LEU A 138 -2.90 13.44 7.74
C LEU A 138 -3.53 14.49 8.67
N LEU A 139 -3.69 14.16 9.95
CA LEU A 139 -4.31 15.04 10.93
C LEU A 139 -3.39 16.18 11.38
N HIS A 140 -2.08 15.94 11.46
CA HIS A 140 -1.17 16.88 12.13
C HIS A 140 -0.18 17.60 11.19
N ASP A 141 0.32 16.95 10.14
CA ASP A 141 1.22 17.57 9.16
C ASP A 141 1.18 16.85 7.80
N PRO A 142 0.09 17.05 7.01
CA PRO A 142 -0.06 16.41 5.70
C PRO A 142 1.10 16.69 4.72
N PRO A 143 1.64 17.93 4.60
CA PRO A 143 2.81 18.17 3.76
C PRO A 143 4.03 17.35 4.18
N PHE A 144 4.26 17.17 5.48
CA PHE A 144 5.36 16.32 5.96
C PHE A 144 5.10 14.83 5.72
N LEU A 145 3.86 14.36 5.90
CA LEU A 145 3.47 13.00 5.55
C LEU A 145 3.69 12.73 4.06
N ALA A 146 3.22 13.61 3.17
CA ALA A 146 3.37 13.47 1.72
C ALA A 146 4.85 13.30 1.34
N PHE A 147 5.72 14.16 1.88
CA PHE A 147 7.16 14.06 1.69
C PHE A 147 7.73 12.71 2.18
N CYS A 148 7.38 12.31 3.40
CA CYS A 148 7.89 11.07 4.00
C CYS A 148 7.42 9.83 3.23
N VAL A 149 6.16 9.78 2.79
CA VAL A 149 5.62 8.63 2.04
C VAL A 149 6.35 8.46 0.72
N HIS A 150 6.56 9.53 -0.06
CA HIS A 150 7.35 9.43 -1.30
C HIS A 150 8.76 8.91 -1.03
N PHE A 151 9.42 9.46 -0.01
CA PHE A 151 10.79 9.07 0.34
C PHE A 151 10.90 7.61 0.81
N VAL A 152 10.02 7.17 1.72
CA VAL A 152 9.99 5.79 2.23
C VAL A 152 9.63 4.80 1.11
N LEU A 153 8.71 5.16 0.22
CA LEU A 153 8.35 4.31 -0.93
C LEU A 153 9.55 4.08 -1.87
N GLN A 154 10.34 5.12 -2.14
CA GLN A 154 11.57 4.99 -2.92
C GLN A 154 12.60 4.09 -2.22
N ILE A 155 12.74 4.23 -0.89
CA ILE A 155 13.60 3.32 -0.09
C ILE A 155 13.14 1.88 -0.23
N PHE A 156 11.84 1.60 -0.12
CA PHE A 156 11.30 0.24 -0.25
C PHE A 156 11.59 -0.34 -1.63
N ILE A 157 11.42 0.44 -2.70
CA ILE A 157 11.76 0.02 -4.07
C ILE A 157 13.26 -0.28 -4.20
N ILE A 158 14.14 0.61 -3.71
CA ILE A 158 15.59 0.41 -3.76
C ILE A 158 16.00 -0.84 -2.99
N VAL A 159 15.49 -1.01 -1.77
CA VAL A 159 15.76 -2.17 -0.92
C VAL A 159 15.29 -3.45 -1.59
N GLU A 160 14.10 -3.47 -2.20
CA GLU A 160 13.56 -4.63 -2.90
C GLU A 160 14.37 -5.00 -4.15
N VAL A 161 14.82 -4.01 -4.92
CA VAL A 161 15.74 -4.23 -6.05
C VAL A 161 17.07 -4.81 -5.56
N LEU A 162 17.64 -4.29 -4.47
CA LEU A 162 18.89 -4.82 -3.92
C LEU A 162 18.72 -6.23 -3.33
N ARG A 163 17.61 -6.50 -2.65
CA ARG A 163 17.26 -7.82 -2.08
C ARG A 163 17.10 -8.86 -3.18
N SER A 164 16.28 -8.57 -4.20
CA SER A 164 16.03 -9.47 -5.33
C SER A 164 17.31 -9.80 -6.12
N GLN A 165 18.25 -8.86 -6.22
CA GLN A 165 19.59 -9.06 -6.81
C GLN A 165 20.61 -9.70 -5.84
N ARG A 166 20.19 -10.19 -4.67
CA ARG A 166 21.01 -10.83 -3.64
C ARG A 166 22.23 -9.98 -3.21
N VAL A 167 22.04 -8.66 -3.09
CA VAL A 167 23.09 -7.74 -2.63
C VAL A 167 23.14 -7.72 -1.11
N GLN A 168 24.29 -8.05 -0.51
CA GLN A 168 24.50 -7.94 0.94
C GLN A 168 24.43 -6.47 1.42
N PRO A 169 23.94 -6.16 2.63
CA PRO A 169 23.25 -7.05 3.57
C PRO A 169 21.75 -7.22 3.26
N PHE A 170 21.23 -6.58 2.21
CA PHE A 170 19.79 -6.54 1.92
C PHE A 170 19.16 -7.92 1.66
N CYS A 171 19.94 -8.88 1.16
CA CYS A 171 19.46 -10.25 1.01
C CYS A 171 19.16 -10.97 2.33
N TRP A 172 19.67 -10.51 3.49
CA TRP A 172 19.27 -11.04 4.80
C TRP A 172 17.82 -10.71 5.16
N LEU A 173 17.18 -9.79 4.44
CA LEU A 173 15.75 -9.53 4.60
C LEU A 173 14.89 -10.74 4.24
N ASP A 174 15.40 -11.67 3.43
CA ASP A 174 14.69 -12.91 3.09
C ASP A 174 14.32 -13.73 4.35
N ASP A 175 15.17 -13.71 5.37
CA ASP A 175 14.95 -14.40 6.66
C ASP A 175 13.71 -13.90 7.40
N CYS A 176 13.30 -12.66 7.14
CA CYS A 176 12.17 -12.02 7.80
C CYS A 176 10.97 -11.84 6.86
N LEU A 177 11.19 -11.58 5.56
CA LEU A 177 10.12 -11.22 4.63
C LEU A 177 9.47 -12.44 3.96
N LEU A 178 10.23 -13.51 3.69
CA LEU A 178 9.67 -14.67 2.96
C LEU A 178 8.54 -15.38 3.72
N MET A 179 8.49 -15.28 5.05
CA MET A 179 7.40 -15.85 5.85
C MET A 179 6.07 -15.08 5.70
N PHE A 180 6.12 -13.83 5.20
CA PHE A 180 4.96 -12.95 5.00
C PHE A 180 4.46 -12.86 3.56
N ILE A 181 5.09 -13.58 2.61
CA ILE A 181 4.67 -13.63 1.20
C ILE A 181 3.18 -13.97 1.09
N ASP A 182 2.46 -13.17 0.31
CA ASP A 182 1.05 -13.39 -0.05
C ASP A 182 0.90 -13.77 -1.54
N GLY A 183 -0.33 -13.97 -2.02
CA GLY A 183 -0.62 -14.42 -3.39
C GLY A 183 -0.12 -13.48 -4.51
N GLN A 184 0.20 -12.23 -4.18
CA GLN A 184 0.77 -11.23 -5.11
C GLN A 184 2.31 -11.22 -5.10
N ASP A 185 2.95 -11.92 -4.17
CA ASP A 185 4.40 -11.94 -4.00
C ASP A 185 5.03 -13.20 -4.60
N SER A 186 6.34 -13.12 -4.84
CA SER A 186 7.22 -14.26 -5.15
C SER A 186 8.52 -14.11 -4.36
N PRO A 187 9.30 -15.19 -4.16
CA PRO A 187 10.63 -15.08 -3.54
C PRO A 187 11.54 -14.07 -4.24
N GLU A 188 11.40 -13.94 -5.56
CA GLU A 188 12.16 -13.01 -6.40
C GLU A 188 11.65 -11.57 -6.33
N LEU A 189 10.35 -11.38 -6.04
CA LEU A 189 9.70 -10.06 -5.99
C LEU A 189 8.63 -10.00 -4.90
N ILE A 190 8.91 -9.24 -3.84
CA ILE A 190 8.01 -9.00 -2.71
C ILE A 190 7.38 -7.61 -2.89
N MET A 191 6.11 -7.59 -3.26
CA MET A 191 5.35 -6.37 -3.53
C MET A 191 4.51 -5.92 -2.34
N THR A 192 4.09 -6.82 -1.44
CA THR A 192 3.14 -6.52 -0.36
C THR A 192 3.50 -5.28 0.47
N PRO A 193 4.73 -5.07 0.97
CA PRO A 193 5.05 -3.85 1.73
C PRO A 193 4.95 -2.56 0.89
N ILE A 194 5.30 -2.63 -0.40
CA ILE A 194 5.23 -1.50 -1.34
C ILE A 194 3.76 -1.17 -1.63
N LEU A 195 2.96 -2.19 -1.97
CA LEU A 195 1.54 -2.03 -2.29
C LEU A 195 0.72 -1.58 -1.08
N LEU A 196 1.06 -2.01 0.13
CA LEU A 196 0.43 -1.51 1.35
C LEU A 196 0.70 -0.01 1.55
N LEU A 197 1.95 0.42 1.39
CA LEU A 197 2.33 1.82 1.53
C LEU A 197 1.64 2.70 0.48
N VAL A 198 1.60 2.24 -0.77
CA VAL A 198 0.89 2.89 -1.89
C VAL A 198 -0.61 2.94 -1.61
N GLY A 199 -1.23 1.82 -1.23
CA GLY A 199 -2.67 1.72 -1.02
C GLY A 199 -3.19 2.63 0.08
N LEU A 200 -2.50 2.65 1.23
CA LEU A 200 -2.86 3.50 2.37
C LEU A 200 -2.70 4.99 2.06
N ASN A 201 -1.69 5.37 1.28
CA ASN A 201 -1.33 6.76 1.03
C ASN A 201 -1.64 7.21 -0.40
N LEU A 202 -2.47 6.46 -1.14
CA LEU A 202 -2.75 6.74 -2.54
C LEU A 202 -3.26 8.18 -2.75
N PRO A 203 -4.23 8.70 -1.95
CA PRO A 203 -4.72 10.05 -2.14
C PRO A 203 -3.64 11.12 -1.96
N ILE A 204 -2.79 10.97 -0.94
CA ILE A 204 -1.76 11.97 -0.63
C ILE A 204 -0.58 11.92 -1.60
N LEU A 205 -0.26 10.75 -2.16
CA LEU A 205 0.75 10.59 -3.22
C LEU A 205 0.41 11.36 -4.49
N PHE A 206 -0.87 11.53 -4.80
CA PHE A 206 -1.33 12.26 -5.99
C PHE A 206 -1.67 13.74 -5.72
N ASP A 207 -1.78 14.16 -4.46
CA ASP A 207 -2.04 15.57 -4.13
C ASP A 207 -0.75 16.41 -4.16
N LEU A 208 -0.26 16.68 -5.37
CA LEU A 208 0.98 17.44 -5.61
C LEU A 208 0.97 18.85 -5.00
N ARG A 209 -0.21 19.39 -4.64
CA ARG A 209 -0.34 20.70 -3.97
C ARG A 209 0.35 20.71 -2.61
N LEU A 210 0.42 19.55 -1.95
CA LEU A 210 1.14 19.37 -0.67
C LEU A 210 2.66 19.47 -0.82
N LEU A 211 3.19 19.31 -2.03
CA LEU A 211 4.62 19.40 -2.35
C LEU A 211 5.02 20.75 -2.97
N MET A 212 4.04 21.61 -3.27
CA MET A 212 4.24 22.94 -3.86
C MET A 212 4.36 24.02 -2.79
N ALA A 213 5.30 24.96 -2.99
CA ALA A 213 5.63 25.98 -2.00
C ALA A 213 4.83 27.28 -2.10
N GLN A 214 4.77 27.94 -0.93
CA GLN A 214 4.38 29.31 -0.59
C GLN A 214 2.89 29.62 -0.37
N ASN A 215 1.94 29.10 -1.14
CA ASN A 215 0.50 29.40 -0.91
C ASN A 215 -0.46 28.20 -1.02
N ALA A 216 0.00 27.02 -1.45
CA ALA A 216 -0.86 25.86 -1.66
C ALA A 216 -1.34 25.20 -0.34
N ALA A 217 -0.48 25.13 0.68
CA ALA A 217 -0.85 24.63 2.01
C ALA A 217 -1.86 25.54 2.74
N VAL A 218 -1.93 26.82 2.38
CA VAL A 218 -2.89 27.78 2.96
C VAL A 218 -4.33 27.50 2.46
N CYS A 219 -4.44 26.91 1.26
CA CYS A 219 -5.70 26.52 0.62
C CYS A 219 -5.94 25.00 0.65
N TRP A 220 -5.03 24.21 1.20
CA TRP A 220 -5.21 22.76 1.30
C TRP A 220 -6.16 22.46 2.44
N THR A 221 -7.14 21.62 2.13
CA THR A 221 -8.18 21.22 3.09
C THR A 221 -8.23 19.68 3.13
N LEU A 222 -8.02 19.11 4.32
CA LEU A 222 -8.22 17.70 4.65
C LEU A 222 -9.66 17.19 4.43
N ARG A 223 -9.97 16.75 3.21
CA ARG A 223 -11.23 16.08 2.88
C ARG A 223 -11.24 14.60 3.25
N GLN A 224 -12.43 14.01 3.41
CA GLN A 224 -12.62 12.62 3.82
C GLN A 224 -11.97 11.61 2.86
N TRP A 225 -11.95 11.89 1.54
CA TRP A 225 -11.30 11.03 0.54
C TRP A 225 -9.78 10.91 0.73
N HIS A 226 -9.12 11.80 1.47
CA HIS A 226 -7.71 11.62 1.83
C HIS A 226 -7.49 10.38 2.71
N PHE A 227 -8.53 9.94 3.44
CA PHE A 227 -8.52 8.72 4.24
C PHE A 227 -8.96 7.47 3.47
N ALA A 228 -9.28 7.57 2.16
CA ALA A 228 -9.79 6.44 1.37
C ALA A 228 -8.88 5.20 1.45
N GLY A 229 -7.55 5.40 1.45
CA GLY A 229 -6.58 4.32 1.65
C GLY A 229 -6.69 3.64 3.00
N VAL A 230 -6.75 4.42 4.09
CA VAL A 230 -6.90 3.91 5.45
C VAL A 230 -8.25 3.20 5.65
N ILE A 231 -9.34 3.83 5.20
CA ILE A 231 -10.70 3.32 5.32
C ILE A 231 -10.83 1.99 4.59
N SER A 232 -10.37 1.91 3.35
CA SER A 232 -10.55 0.72 2.51
C SER A 232 -9.47 -0.35 2.73
N VAL A 233 -8.18 -0.04 2.54
CA VAL A 233 -7.08 -1.02 2.67
C VAL A 233 -6.75 -1.26 4.13
N GLY A 234 -6.63 -0.22 4.94
CA GLY A 234 -6.26 -0.33 6.35
C GLY A 234 -7.30 -1.12 7.16
N VAL A 235 -8.55 -0.65 7.13
CA VAL A 235 -9.63 -1.20 7.96
C VAL A 235 -10.55 -2.14 7.19
N GLY A 236 -11.06 -1.73 6.03
CA GLY A 236 -12.04 -2.51 5.24
C GLY A 236 -11.52 -3.90 4.85
N ASP A 237 -10.37 -3.98 4.20
CA ASP A 237 -9.72 -5.23 3.81
C ASP A 237 -9.30 -6.08 5.03
N SER A 238 -8.90 -5.42 6.14
CA SER A 238 -8.69 -6.12 7.42
C SER A 238 -9.97 -6.78 7.94
N ALA A 239 -11.09 -6.07 7.91
CA ALA A 239 -12.39 -6.58 8.33
C ALA A 239 -12.87 -7.72 7.42
N ALA A 240 -12.77 -7.54 6.10
CA ALA A 240 -13.12 -8.57 5.12
C ALA A 240 -12.33 -9.86 5.35
N ALA A 241 -11.01 -9.76 5.55
CA ALA A 241 -10.16 -10.92 5.77
C ALA A 241 -10.44 -11.62 7.12
N LEU A 242 -10.62 -10.87 8.20
CA LEU A 242 -10.83 -11.44 9.54
C LEU A 242 -12.23 -12.04 9.71
N ILE A 243 -13.27 -11.34 9.24
CA ILE A 243 -14.65 -11.81 9.31
C ILE A 243 -14.89 -12.91 8.27
N GLY A 244 -14.42 -12.74 7.04
CA GLY A 244 -14.55 -13.74 5.99
C GLY A 244 -13.86 -15.06 6.34
N SER A 245 -12.66 -15.01 6.95
CA SER A 245 -11.97 -16.25 7.38
C SER A 245 -12.63 -16.96 8.56
N LYS A 246 -13.33 -16.23 9.44
CA LYS A 246 -13.95 -16.79 10.65
C LYS A 246 -15.42 -17.21 10.44
N PHE A 247 -16.15 -16.45 9.63
CA PHE A 247 -17.61 -16.55 9.50
C PHE A 247 -18.08 -16.72 8.05
N GLY A 248 -17.19 -16.65 7.05
CA GLY A 248 -17.56 -16.74 5.65
C GLY A 248 -18.15 -18.09 5.27
N ARG A 249 -19.36 -18.08 4.71
CA ARG A 249 -20.07 -19.28 4.24
C ARG A 249 -20.40 -19.15 2.76
N ILE A 250 -20.80 -17.97 2.31
CA ILE A 250 -21.21 -17.71 0.94
C ILE A 250 -20.04 -17.09 0.18
N ARG A 251 -19.59 -17.75 -0.89
CA ARG A 251 -18.48 -17.27 -1.73
C ARG A 251 -19.01 -16.55 -2.96
N TRP A 252 -18.31 -15.49 -3.36
CA TRP A 252 -18.60 -14.82 -4.62
C TRP A 252 -18.30 -15.77 -5.80
N PRO A 253 -19.18 -15.84 -6.82
CA PRO A 253 -18.81 -16.43 -8.10
C PRO A 253 -17.71 -15.54 -8.72
N SER A 254 -16.66 -16.15 -9.24
CA SER A 254 -15.62 -15.42 -9.96
C SER A 254 -16.18 -14.96 -11.30
N LEU A 255 -16.04 -13.67 -11.64
CA LEU A 255 -16.35 -13.17 -12.98
C LEU A 255 -15.62 -13.94 -14.09
N PHE A 256 -14.42 -14.45 -13.79
CA PHE A 256 -13.65 -15.28 -14.72
C PHE A 256 -14.26 -16.68 -14.89
N ASP A 257 -14.85 -17.25 -13.84
CA ASP A 257 -15.52 -18.56 -13.95
C ASP A 257 -16.78 -18.44 -14.83
N ILE A 258 -17.48 -17.29 -14.77
CA ILE A 258 -18.65 -17.00 -15.61
C ILE A 258 -18.24 -16.80 -17.08
N ALA A 259 -17.11 -16.14 -17.33
CA ALA A 259 -16.59 -15.92 -18.68
C ALA A 259 -16.14 -17.23 -19.34
N ASP A 260 -15.47 -18.11 -18.58
CA ASP A 260 -15.01 -19.42 -19.05
C ASP A 260 -16.20 -20.36 -19.38
N ASP A 261 -17.26 -20.38 -18.55
CA ASP A 261 -18.51 -21.10 -18.82
C ASP A 261 -19.22 -20.58 -20.09
N GLY A 262 -19.14 -19.27 -20.37
CA GLY A 262 -19.66 -18.66 -21.59
C GLY A 262 -18.90 -19.09 -22.85
N THR A 263 -17.58 -19.30 -22.76
CA THR A 263 -16.77 -19.81 -23.89
C THR A 263 -16.88 -21.32 -24.10
N ALA A 264 -17.14 -22.10 -23.05
CA ALA A 264 -17.39 -23.54 -23.15
C ALA A 264 -18.70 -23.86 -23.91
N LEU A 265 -19.68 -22.95 -23.87
CA LEU A 265 -20.94 -23.08 -24.62
C LEU A 265 -20.83 -22.78 -26.13
N GLN A 266 -19.66 -22.32 -26.62
CA GLN A 266 -19.47 -21.95 -28.03
C GLN A 266 -18.52 -22.85 -28.82
N GLN A 267 -17.89 -23.86 -28.18
CA GLN A 267 -16.93 -24.78 -28.82
C GLN A 267 -17.40 -26.25 -28.94
N GLN A 268 -18.71 -26.52 -28.86
CA GLN A 268 -19.27 -27.87 -28.90
C GLN A 268 -19.50 -28.52 -30.29
N PRO A 269 -18.64 -28.32 -31.31
CA PRO A 269 -18.54 -29.39 -32.33
C PRO A 269 -17.14 -29.87 -32.74
N LEU A 270 -16.03 -29.51 -32.08
CA LEU A 270 -14.68 -29.83 -32.62
C LEU A 270 -13.69 -30.59 -31.71
N LEU A 271 -14.10 -31.08 -30.53
CA LEU A 271 -13.21 -31.83 -29.63
C LEU A 271 -13.61 -33.30 -29.45
N ILE A 272 -13.88 -34.01 -30.54
CA ILE A 272 -13.95 -35.49 -30.52
C ILE A 272 -12.59 -36.14 -30.85
N ASP A 273 -11.65 -35.45 -31.53
CA ASP A 273 -10.41 -36.09 -32.00
C ASP A 273 -9.15 -35.81 -31.16
N ALA A 274 -9.18 -34.91 -30.18
CA ALA A 274 -7.98 -34.55 -29.39
C ALA A 274 -7.83 -35.33 -28.06
N ALA A 275 -8.78 -36.20 -27.71
CA ALA A 275 -8.77 -36.91 -26.43
C ALA A 275 -7.88 -38.18 -26.39
N ALA A 276 -7.10 -38.45 -27.44
CA ALA A 276 -6.29 -39.67 -27.55
C ALA A 276 -4.83 -39.52 -27.08
N GLU A 277 -4.31 -38.31 -26.86
CA GLU A 277 -2.89 -38.12 -26.53
C GLU A 277 -2.71 -37.17 -25.33
N GLY A 278 -2.65 -37.72 -24.11
CA GLY A 278 -2.27 -36.90 -22.95
C GLY A 278 -2.63 -37.42 -21.57
N VAL A 279 -2.64 -38.73 -21.33
CA VAL A 279 -2.80 -39.28 -19.98
C VAL A 279 -1.42 -39.45 -19.35
N THR A 280 -1.07 -38.58 -18.39
CA THR A 280 0.07 -38.82 -17.49
C THR A 280 -0.35 -39.72 -16.33
N ALA A 281 0.59 -40.54 -15.84
CA ALA A 281 0.39 -41.68 -14.95
C ALA A 281 -0.10 -41.37 -13.50
N ASN A 282 -0.64 -40.19 -13.24
CA ASN A 282 -1.38 -39.86 -12.02
C ASN A 282 -2.63 -39.09 -12.45
N GLY A 283 -3.75 -39.78 -12.58
CA GLY A 283 -5.02 -39.30 -13.17
C GLY A 283 -5.73 -38.15 -12.44
N GLN A 284 -5.08 -37.00 -12.34
CA GLN A 284 -5.69 -35.73 -11.93
C GLN A 284 -5.28 -34.68 -12.97
N PRO A 285 -6.22 -34.15 -13.78
CA PRO A 285 -5.90 -33.10 -14.74
C PRO A 285 -5.39 -31.87 -13.99
N HIS A 286 -4.32 -31.25 -14.49
CA HIS A 286 -3.63 -30.11 -13.85
C HIS A 286 -4.59 -28.95 -13.50
N GLY A 287 -5.68 -28.79 -14.28
CA GLY A 287 -6.75 -27.82 -14.02
C GLY A 287 -7.56 -28.07 -12.73
N SER A 288 -7.66 -29.32 -12.25
CA SER A 288 -8.47 -29.67 -11.07
C SER A 288 -7.88 -29.13 -9.75
N GLN A 289 -6.56 -29.10 -9.61
CA GLN A 289 -5.90 -28.50 -8.44
C GLN A 289 -5.93 -26.97 -8.48
N GLN A 290 -5.85 -26.38 -9.67
CA GLN A 290 -5.89 -24.94 -9.86
C GLN A 290 -7.30 -24.39 -9.58
N HIS A 291 -8.36 -25.03 -10.10
CA HIS A 291 -9.75 -24.69 -9.77
C HIS A 291 -10.08 -24.90 -8.28
N ARG A 292 -9.61 -26.00 -7.65
CA ARG A 292 -9.80 -26.20 -6.20
C ARG A 292 -9.09 -25.14 -5.34
N ARG A 293 -7.92 -24.66 -5.77
CA ARG A 293 -7.19 -23.57 -5.09
C ARG A 293 -7.85 -22.21 -5.31
N ALA A 294 -8.33 -21.93 -6.52
CA ALA A 294 -9.09 -20.73 -6.83
C ALA A 294 -10.39 -20.65 -6.02
N ALA A 295 -11.17 -21.73 -5.98
CA ALA A 295 -12.39 -21.81 -5.18
C ALA A 295 -12.14 -21.61 -3.68
N LYS A 296 -11.01 -22.11 -3.15
CA LYS A 296 -10.65 -21.98 -1.72
C LYS A 296 -10.22 -20.57 -1.32
N ASN A 297 -9.75 -19.76 -2.28
CA ASN A 297 -9.33 -18.38 -2.07
C ASN A 297 -10.39 -17.35 -2.48
N ALA A 298 -11.58 -17.79 -2.91
CA ALA A 298 -12.66 -16.89 -3.28
C ALA A 298 -13.12 -16.07 -2.07
N LYS A 299 -13.32 -14.77 -2.30
CA LYS A 299 -13.82 -13.84 -1.30
C LYS A 299 -15.25 -14.22 -0.90
N THR A 300 -15.63 -13.87 0.33
CA THR A 300 -16.93 -14.26 0.92
C THR A 300 -17.84 -13.06 1.07
N VAL A 301 -19.15 -13.25 0.88
CA VAL A 301 -20.16 -12.20 1.05
C VAL A 301 -20.11 -11.62 2.45
N GLU A 302 -19.92 -12.44 3.49
CA GLU A 302 -19.82 -11.98 4.88
C GLU A 302 -18.60 -11.09 5.10
N GLY A 303 -17.49 -11.40 4.44
CA GLY A 303 -16.29 -10.57 4.40
C GLY A 303 -16.56 -9.22 3.73
N SER A 304 -17.17 -9.22 2.55
CA SER A 304 -17.53 -8.00 1.83
C SER A 304 -18.54 -7.14 2.61
N MET A 305 -19.52 -7.73 3.30
CA MET A 305 -20.43 -7.01 4.19
C MET A 305 -19.68 -6.35 5.36
N ALA A 306 -18.72 -7.06 5.97
CA ALA A 306 -17.90 -6.51 7.04
C ALA A 306 -17.05 -5.33 6.54
N MET A 307 -16.44 -5.46 5.37
CA MET A 307 -15.70 -4.38 4.72
C MET A 307 -16.61 -3.16 4.46
N PHE A 308 -17.81 -3.36 3.90
CA PHE A 308 -18.74 -2.27 3.62
C PHE A 308 -19.16 -1.51 4.90
N ILE A 309 -19.59 -2.25 5.94
CA ILE A 309 -20.05 -1.65 7.20
C ILE A 309 -18.90 -0.91 7.90
N THR A 310 -17.73 -1.54 7.99
CA THR A 310 -16.58 -0.92 8.69
C THR A 310 -16.08 0.33 7.97
N GLN A 311 -16.11 0.37 6.64
CA GLN A 311 -15.74 1.57 5.90
C GLN A 311 -16.63 2.75 6.26
N ILE A 312 -17.96 2.55 6.32
CA ILE A 312 -18.92 3.60 6.71
C ILE A 312 -18.66 4.04 8.15
N VAL A 313 -18.57 3.10 9.10
CA VAL A 313 -18.38 3.41 10.52
C VAL A 313 -17.08 4.19 10.77
N VAL A 314 -15.97 3.78 10.14
CA VAL A 314 -14.68 4.46 10.30
C VAL A 314 -14.72 5.84 9.68
N ALA A 315 -15.33 5.97 8.50
CA ALA A 315 -15.40 7.24 7.81
C ALA A 315 -16.24 8.27 8.58
N GLU A 316 -17.36 7.87 9.17
CA GLU A 316 -18.16 8.70 10.08
C GLU A 316 -17.40 9.02 11.37
N GLY A 317 -16.71 8.02 11.95
CA GLY A 317 -15.86 8.23 13.12
C GLY A 317 -14.79 9.30 12.87
N LEU A 318 -14.13 9.27 11.72
CA LEU A 318 -13.13 10.27 11.34
C LEU A 318 -13.73 11.68 11.17
N LEU A 319 -14.98 11.79 10.69
CA LEU A 319 -15.70 13.07 10.64
C LEU A 319 -15.98 13.61 12.04
N LEU A 320 -16.43 12.75 12.96
CA LEU A 320 -16.70 13.12 14.35
C LEU A 320 -15.44 13.51 15.13
N PHE A 321 -14.32 12.82 14.91
CA PHE A 321 -13.03 13.19 15.49
C PHE A 321 -12.56 14.57 15.00
N ASN A 322 -12.82 14.90 13.73
CA ASN A 322 -12.48 16.21 13.18
C ASN A 322 -13.38 17.33 13.74
N SER A 323 -14.67 17.06 14.00
CA SER A 323 -15.61 18.04 14.53
C SER A 323 -15.49 18.30 16.04
N THR A 324 -14.91 17.37 16.80
CA THR A 324 -14.74 17.49 18.28
C THR A 324 -13.36 17.99 18.73
N GLY A 325 -12.37 18.09 17.83
CA GLY A 325 -11.29 19.10 17.88
C GLY A 325 -9.83 18.65 18.13
N PHE A 326 -8.93 19.02 17.20
CA PHE A 326 -7.59 19.60 17.45
C PHE A 326 -7.07 20.50 16.29
N SER A 327 -7.95 21.13 15.48
CA SER A 327 -7.53 22.23 14.57
C SER A 327 -8.61 23.31 14.40
N THR A 328 -8.13 24.55 14.41
CA THR A 328 -8.83 25.83 14.58
C THR A 328 -9.33 26.45 13.28
N ARG A 329 -9.87 25.66 12.36
CA ARG A 329 -10.62 26.21 11.21
C ARG A 329 -11.91 25.41 11.04
N PRO A 330 -13.08 26.07 11.08
CA PRO A 330 -14.32 25.39 10.79
C PRO A 330 -14.21 24.83 9.38
N TRP A 331 -14.33 23.52 9.28
CA TRP A 331 -14.75 22.87 8.05
C TRP A 331 -16.14 23.31 7.59
N LEU A 332 -16.81 24.12 8.41
CA LEU A 332 -18.21 24.44 8.36
C LEU A 332 -18.35 25.90 8.73
N ASN A 333 -18.26 26.77 7.71
CA ASN A 333 -18.96 28.05 7.81
C ASN A 333 -20.46 27.88 7.54
N ASP A 334 -20.94 26.65 7.33
CA ASP A 334 -22.36 26.32 7.23
C ASP A 334 -22.61 25.11 8.13
N GLY A 335 -23.58 25.20 9.06
CA GLY A 335 -23.79 24.26 10.15
C GLY A 335 -23.85 22.78 9.72
N VAL A 336 -23.22 21.91 10.51
CA VAL A 336 -23.40 20.45 10.42
C VAL A 336 -24.82 20.11 10.87
N CYS A 337 -25.77 20.27 9.98
CA CYS A 337 -26.76 19.22 9.83
C CYS A 337 -26.04 18.08 9.11
N CYS A 338 -26.19 16.84 9.61
CA CYS A 338 -25.92 15.65 8.80
C CYS A 338 -26.85 15.72 7.58
N SER A 339 -26.41 16.42 6.54
CA SER A 339 -27.15 16.54 5.29
C SER A 339 -26.98 15.24 4.55
N VAL A 340 -28.09 14.69 4.06
CA VAL A 340 -28.15 13.52 3.17
C VAL A 340 -27.10 13.61 2.04
N SER A 341 -26.72 14.83 1.63
CA SER A 341 -25.67 15.11 0.63
C SER A 341 -24.28 14.55 0.96
N SER A 342 -23.87 14.52 2.24
CA SER A 342 -22.52 14.05 2.64
C SER A 342 -22.43 12.53 2.79
N ALA A 343 -23.56 11.87 3.06
CA ALA A 343 -23.63 10.42 3.19
C ALA A 343 -23.58 9.69 1.83
N VAL A 344 -24.08 10.33 0.76
CA VAL A 344 -24.15 9.74 -0.58
C VAL A 344 -22.75 9.43 -1.16
N PRO A 345 -21.77 10.37 -1.19
CA PRO A 345 -20.41 10.08 -1.62
C PRO A 345 -19.75 8.95 -0.83
N LEU A 346 -19.96 8.92 0.48
CA LEU A 346 -19.38 7.92 1.38
C LEU A 346 -19.93 6.52 1.09
N VAL A 347 -21.25 6.36 1.07
CA VAL A 347 -21.91 5.07 0.85
C VAL A 347 -21.57 4.54 -0.55
N ALA A 348 -21.57 5.41 -1.56
CA ALA A 348 -21.20 5.03 -2.92
C ALA A 348 -19.72 4.58 -3.01
N ALA A 349 -18.81 5.34 -2.41
CA ALA A 349 -17.39 4.98 -2.38
C ALA A 349 -17.14 3.65 -1.66
N ALA A 350 -17.80 3.41 -0.51
CA ALA A 350 -17.71 2.16 0.22
C ALA A 350 -18.29 0.98 -0.58
N PHE A 351 -19.41 1.19 -1.28
CA PHE A 351 -20.03 0.17 -2.12
C PHE A 351 -19.13 -0.22 -3.29
N ILE A 352 -18.63 0.75 -4.06
CA ILE A 352 -17.73 0.51 -5.19
C ILE A 352 -16.43 -0.15 -4.72
N ALA A 353 -15.82 0.33 -3.65
CA ALA A 353 -14.62 -0.29 -3.06
C ALA A 353 -14.85 -1.77 -2.70
N THR A 354 -15.99 -2.08 -2.08
CA THR A 354 -16.37 -3.44 -1.70
C THR A 354 -16.60 -4.34 -2.93
N LEU A 355 -17.25 -3.82 -3.96
CA LEU A 355 -17.47 -4.55 -5.21
C LEU A 355 -16.14 -4.85 -5.93
N VAL A 356 -15.25 -3.86 -5.99
CA VAL A 356 -13.92 -3.99 -6.59
C VAL A 356 -13.09 -5.03 -5.84
N GLU A 357 -13.11 -5.02 -4.51
CA GLU A 357 -12.40 -5.99 -3.67
C GLU A 357 -12.91 -7.43 -3.89
N ALA A 358 -14.23 -7.58 -3.99
CA ALA A 358 -14.85 -8.89 -4.19
C ALA A 358 -14.48 -9.53 -5.54
N GLN A 359 -14.16 -8.70 -6.56
CA GLN A 359 -13.99 -9.14 -7.93
C GLN A 359 -12.53 -9.10 -8.43
N LEU A 360 -11.64 -8.32 -7.82
CA LEU A 360 -10.26 -8.10 -8.30
C LEU A 360 -9.18 -8.59 -7.31
N PRO A 361 -8.79 -9.88 -7.36
CA PRO A 361 -7.98 -10.52 -6.31
C PRO A 361 -6.47 -10.23 -6.35
N ARG A 362 -5.93 -9.52 -7.35
CA ARG A 362 -4.46 -9.34 -7.54
C ARG A 362 -3.93 -7.93 -7.33
N PHE A 363 -4.80 -6.92 -7.26
CA PHE A 363 -4.43 -5.51 -7.10
C PHE A 363 -5.41 -4.74 -6.21
N ASP A 364 -6.09 -5.46 -5.30
CA ASP A 364 -7.06 -4.90 -4.37
C ASP A 364 -6.45 -3.75 -3.56
N ASN A 365 -5.21 -3.90 -3.08
CA ASN A 365 -4.49 -2.85 -2.34
C ASN A 365 -4.34 -1.50 -3.07
N VAL A 366 -4.47 -1.44 -4.41
CA VAL A 366 -4.34 -0.20 -5.18
C VAL A 366 -5.67 0.20 -5.82
N LEU A 367 -6.37 -0.76 -6.44
CA LEU A 367 -7.61 -0.48 -7.15
C LEU A 367 -8.76 -0.13 -6.22
N VAL A 368 -8.86 -0.78 -5.05
CA VAL A 368 -9.90 -0.48 -4.07
C VAL A 368 -9.82 0.97 -3.58
N PRO A 369 -8.68 1.45 -3.03
CA PRO A 369 -8.60 2.83 -2.58
C PRO A 369 -8.67 3.85 -3.72
N LEU A 370 -8.19 3.49 -4.92
CA LEU A 370 -8.33 4.35 -6.11
C LEU A 370 -9.78 4.56 -6.49
N CYS A 371 -10.55 3.47 -6.65
CA CYS A 371 -11.97 3.54 -6.99
C CYS A 371 -12.76 4.26 -5.88
N SER A 372 -12.48 3.95 -4.61
CA SER A 372 -13.07 4.64 -3.46
C SER A 372 -12.84 6.16 -3.52
N MET A 373 -11.58 6.58 -3.71
CA MET A 373 -11.20 7.98 -3.81
C MET A 373 -11.87 8.67 -4.99
N LEU A 374 -11.83 8.07 -6.19
CA LEU A 374 -12.41 8.65 -7.40
C LEU A 374 -13.93 8.78 -7.30
N THR A 375 -14.63 7.76 -6.78
CA THR A 375 -16.08 7.83 -6.57
C THR A 375 -16.43 8.94 -5.59
N PHE A 376 -15.72 9.04 -4.48
CA PHE A 376 -15.96 10.08 -3.49
C PHE A 376 -15.70 11.48 -4.06
N TRP A 377 -14.56 11.67 -4.74
CA TRP A 377 -14.18 12.93 -5.35
C TRP A 377 -15.14 13.38 -6.44
N LEU A 378 -15.59 12.46 -7.30
CA LEU A 378 -16.57 12.75 -8.35
C LEU A 378 -17.92 13.16 -7.78
N LEU A 379 -18.41 12.48 -6.74
CA LEU A 379 -19.71 12.79 -6.14
C LEU A 379 -19.69 14.08 -5.32
N GLU A 380 -18.60 14.39 -4.62
CA GLU A 380 -18.42 15.72 -3.99
C GLU A 380 -18.37 16.86 -5.01
N TRP A 381 -18.01 16.59 -6.27
CA TRP A 381 -17.98 17.62 -7.31
C TRP A 381 -19.33 17.81 -7.99
N LEU A 382 -20.16 16.77 -8.05
CA LEU A 382 -21.47 16.77 -8.70
C LEU A 382 -22.61 17.30 -7.80
N ILE A 383 -22.45 17.21 -6.48
CA ILE A 383 -23.40 17.66 -5.45
C ILE A 383 -22.92 19.00 -4.91
#